data_AF-A0A6J1WA45-F1
#
_entry.id   AF-A0A6J1WA45-F1
#
_cell.length_a   1.000
_cell.length_b   1.000
_cell.length_c   1.000
_cell.angle_alpha   90.00
_cell.angle_beta   90.00
_cell.angle_gamma   90.00
#
_symmetry.space_group_name_H-M   'P 1'
#
loop_
_entity.id
_entity.type
_entity.pdbx_description
1 polymer ?
#
loop_
_entity_poly.entity_id
_entity_poly.type
_entity_poly.pdbx_seq_one_letter_code
_entity_poly.pdbx_strand_id
1 'polypeptide(L)'
;MYIRCPTVLRGQSRRVRRISDMCLIVTLAVLAFANAHARPDVPECSVRACTEAGWVCGSRRLGENGLEYASFRGVPYAKQPLGELRFKVNIKG
;
A
#
# COMPACT_ATOMS: atom_id res chain seq x y z
N MET A 1 -33.24 -27.21 -64.55
CA MET A 1 -31.87 -27.63 -64.94
C MET A 1 -30.90 -26.95 -63.98
N TYR A 2 -30.30 -27.71 -63.06
CA TYR A 2 -29.25 -27.23 -62.16
C TYR A 2 -27.90 -27.42 -62.84
N ILE A 3 -27.01 -26.42 -62.78
CA ILE A 3 -25.57 -26.64 -62.68
C ILE A 3 -24.98 -25.64 -61.68
N ARG A 4 -24.34 -26.18 -60.63
CA ARG A 4 -23.47 -25.47 -59.65
C ARG A 4 -22.13 -25.09 -60.29
N CYS A 5 -21.48 -24.02 -59.80
CA CYS A 5 -20.11 -23.93 -59.23
C CYS A 5 -19.58 -22.47 -59.27
N PRO A 6 -18.52 -22.05 -58.53
CA PRO A 6 -18.11 -22.29 -57.14
C PRO A 6 -17.94 -20.99 -56.32
N THR A 7 -17.73 -21.19 -55.03
CA THR A 7 -17.29 -20.29 -53.95
C THR A 7 -15.90 -19.69 -54.17
N VAL A 8 -15.68 -18.39 -53.91
CA VAL A 8 -14.38 -17.89 -53.37
C VAL A 8 -14.61 -16.76 -52.36
N LEU A 9 -13.87 -16.92 -51.26
CA LEU A 9 -13.89 -16.22 -49.99
C LEU A 9 -13.05 -14.93 -49.96
N ARG A 10 -13.28 -14.17 -48.87
CA ARG A 10 -12.31 -13.40 -48.04
C ARG A 10 -11.92 -11.98 -48.46
N GLY A 11 -12.08 -11.09 -47.48
CA GLY A 11 -11.35 -9.82 -47.40
C GLY A 11 -11.66 -8.95 -46.18
N GLN A 12 -11.93 -9.51 -45.00
CA GLN A 12 -12.16 -8.69 -43.79
C GLN A 12 -10.85 -8.06 -43.30
N SER A 13 -10.83 -6.73 -43.27
CA SER A 13 -9.72 -5.87 -42.85
C SER A 13 -9.31 -6.13 -41.38
N ARG A 14 -8.10 -6.64 -41.18
CA ARG A 14 -7.48 -6.91 -39.86
C ARG A 14 -6.80 -5.69 -39.22
N ARG A 15 -6.92 -4.50 -39.79
CA ARG A 15 -6.10 -3.33 -39.40
C ARG A 15 -6.72 -2.42 -38.33
N VAL A 16 -8.05 -2.37 -38.20
CA VAL A 16 -8.75 -1.46 -37.26
C VAL A 16 -8.85 -2.01 -35.83
N ARG A 17 -8.84 -3.34 -35.63
CA ARG A 17 -8.91 -3.96 -34.29
C ARG A 17 -7.63 -3.74 -33.45
N ARG A 18 -6.47 -3.55 -34.08
CA ARG A 18 -5.19 -3.39 -33.36
C ARG A 18 -5.06 -2.07 -32.61
N ILE A 19 -5.68 -0.98 -33.10
CA ILE A 19 -5.51 0.34 -32.47
C ILE A 19 -6.38 0.46 -31.21
N SER A 20 -7.59 -0.11 -31.23
CA SER A 20 -8.47 -0.18 -30.06
C SER A 20 -7.86 -1.04 -28.95
N ASP A 21 -7.26 -2.18 -29.32
CA ASP A 21 -6.65 -3.11 -28.36
C ASP A 21 -5.39 -2.51 -27.72
N MET A 22 -4.59 -1.76 -28.49
CA MET A 22 -3.41 -1.04 -27.96
C MET A 22 -3.80 0.05 -26.97
N CYS A 23 -4.87 0.81 -27.23
CA CYS A 23 -5.34 1.84 -26.30
C CYS A 23 -5.83 1.22 -24.98
N LEU A 24 -6.59 0.12 -25.05
CA LEU A 24 -7.04 -0.60 -23.86
C LEU A 24 -5.86 -1.10 -23.02
N ILE A 25 -4.85 -1.73 -23.65
CA ILE A 25 -3.66 -2.22 -22.96
C ILE A 25 -2.88 -1.06 -22.31
N VAL A 26 -2.72 0.06 -23.01
CA VAL A 26 -2.03 1.25 -22.46
C VAL A 26 -2.80 1.83 -21.28
N THR A 27 -4.13 1.94 -21.36
CA THR A 27 -4.95 2.43 -20.23
C THR A 27 -4.90 1.51 -19.02
N LEU A 28 -4.99 0.18 -19.23
CA LEU A 28 -4.86 -0.81 -18.17
C LEU A 28 -3.46 -0.79 -17.53
N ALA A 29 -2.41 -0.63 -18.33
CA ALA A 29 -1.05 -0.50 -17.83
C ALA A 29 -0.89 0.78 -16.97
N VAL A 30 -1.33 1.94 -17.46
CA VAL A 30 -1.27 3.21 -16.71
C VAL A 30 -2.01 3.12 -15.38
N LEU A 31 -3.21 2.52 -15.36
CA LEU A 31 -3.98 2.30 -14.13
C LEU A 31 -3.28 1.34 -13.16
N ALA A 32 -2.68 0.27 -13.66
CA ALA A 32 -1.91 -0.67 -12.83
C ALA A 32 -0.67 -0.01 -12.21
N PHE A 33 0.07 0.78 -12.99
CA PHE A 33 1.24 1.52 -12.50
C PHE A 33 0.88 2.56 -11.44
N ALA A 34 -0.20 3.33 -11.64
CA ALA A 34 -0.66 4.32 -10.65
C ALA A 34 -0.99 3.68 -9.29
N ASN A 35 -1.64 2.51 -9.29
CA ASN A 35 -1.97 1.77 -8.07
C ASN A 35 -0.74 1.10 -7.41
N ALA A 36 0.28 0.73 -8.19
CA ALA A 36 1.49 0.09 -7.66
C ALA A 36 2.41 1.05 -6.87
N HIS A 37 2.28 2.36 -7.09
CA HIS A 37 3.04 3.39 -6.35
C HIS A 37 2.44 3.79 -5.02
N ALA A 38 1.26 3.26 -4.65
CA ALA A 38 0.73 3.40 -3.30
C ALA A 38 1.59 2.57 -2.34
N ARG A 39 2.72 3.12 -1.91
CA ARG A 39 3.52 2.52 -0.85
C ARG A 39 2.67 2.55 0.42
N PRO A 40 2.39 1.40 1.07
CA PRO A 40 1.90 1.44 2.42
C PRO A 40 2.94 2.20 3.27
N ASP A 41 2.47 3.07 4.17
CA ASP A 41 3.30 3.67 5.19
C ASP A 41 3.74 2.56 6.17
N VAL A 42 4.73 1.76 5.74
CA VAL A 42 5.39 0.83 6.64
C VAL A 42 6.24 1.70 7.57
N PRO A 43 6.03 1.66 8.89
CA PRO A 43 6.87 2.44 9.80
C PRO A 43 8.30 1.92 9.67
N GLU A 44 9.16 2.71 9.01
CA GLU A 44 10.55 2.36 8.77
C GLU A 44 11.26 2.26 10.12
N CYS A 45 11.61 1.04 10.52
CA CYS A 45 12.36 0.78 11.74
C CYS A 45 13.84 1.05 11.48
N SER A 46 14.24 2.32 11.50
CA SER A 46 15.62 2.74 11.23
C SER A 46 16.54 2.58 12.44
N VAL A 47 15.97 2.56 13.66
CA VAL A 47 16.70 2.40 14.92
C VAL A 47 15.90 1.50 15.87
N ARG A 48 16.60 0.67 16.65
CA ARG A 48 16.00 -0.24 17.63
C ARG A 48 16.60 -0.03 19.01
N ALA A 49 15.77 -0.20 20.04
CA ALA A 49 16.19 -0.19 21.44
C ALA A 49 15.60 -1.39 22.18
N CYS A 50 16.36 -1.95 23.12
CA CYS A 50 15.87 -2.98 24.02
C CYS A 50 15.40 -2.32 25.32
N THR A 51 14.20 -2.69 25.77
CA THR A 51 13.61 -2.26 27.04
C THR A 51 13.31 -3.50 27.89
N GLU A 52 12.95 -3.32 29.16
CA GLU A 52 12.53 -4.43 30.03
C GLU A 52 11.30 -5.17 29.48
N ALA A 53 10.44 -4.48 28.73
CA ALA A 53 9.24 -5.06 28.10
C ALA A 53 9.50 -5.64 26.69
N GLY A 54 10.72 -5.52 26.16
CA GLY A 54 11.12 -6.03 24.85
C GLY A 54 11.68 -4.98 23.89
N TRP A 55 11.76 -5.35 22.61
CA TRP A 55 12.33 -4.50 21.55
C TRP A 55 11.35 -3.45 21.05
N VAL A 56 11.86 -2.23 20.87
CA VAL A 56 11.11 -1.09 20.36
C VAL A 56 11.77 -0.57 19.08
N CYS A 57 10.96 -0.35 18.05
CA CYS A 57 11.36 0.29 16.80
C CYS A 57 11.15 1.81 16.87
N GLY A 58 12.10 2.56 16.34
CA GLY A 58 12.06 4.01 16.23
C GLY A 58 12.62 4.49 14.90
N SER A 59 12.70 5.82 14.78
CA SER A 59 13.20 6.53 13.59
C SER A 59 14.30 7.51 13.97
N ARG A 60 15.26 7.76 13.09
CA ARG A 60 16.16 8.93 13.20
C ARG A 60 15.42 10.17 12.74
N ARG A 61 15.53 11.26 13.49
CA ARG A 61 14.90 12.56 13.16
C ARG A 61 15.88 13.69 13.39
N LEU A 62 15.70 14.76 12.63
CA LEU A 62 16.45 16.00 12.80
C LEU A 62 15.82 16.85 13.92
N GLY A 63 16.64 17.33 14.84
CA GLY A 63 16.27 18.36 15.82
C GLY A 63 16.27 19.75 15.20
N GLU A 64 15.74 20.73 15.93
CA GLU A 64 15.72 22.14 15.49
C GLU A 64 17.13 22.72 15.32
N ASN A 65 18.10 22.18 16.07
CA ASN A 65 19.52 22.51 15.96
C ASN A 65 20.24 21.81 14.78
N GLY A 66 19.51 21.05 13.95
CA GLY A 66 20.09 20.29 12.84
C GLY A 66 20.82 19.00 13.26
N LEU A 67 20.76 18.61 14.54
CA LEU A 67 21.36 17.36 15.00
C LEU A 67 20.37 16.20 14.89
N GLU A 68 20.83 15.06 14.39
CA GLU A 68 20.02 13.85 14.38
C GLU A 68 19.91 13.21 15.77
N TYR A 69 18.72 12.72 16.09
CA TYR A 69 18.46 11.95 17.30
C TYR A 69 17.54 10.76 17.02
N ALA A 70 17.61 9.75 17.88
CA ALA A 70 16.70 8.60 17.84
C ALA A 70 15.36 8.96 18.49
N SER A 71 14.26 8.83 17.75
CA SER A 71 12.90 9.12 18.21
C SER A 71 12.07 7.84 18.26
N PHE A 72 11.63 7.50 19.47
CA PHE A 72 10.69 6.40 19.74
C PHE A 72 9.36 7.02 20.18
N ARG A 73 8.28 6.79 19.43
CA ARG A 73 6.96 7.37 19.68
C ARG A 73 5.94 6.27 19.93
N GLY A 74 5.00 6.51 20.85
CA GLY A 74 3.92 5.56 21.14
C GLY A 74 4.36 4.27 21.84
N VAL A 75 5.51 4.29 22.53
CA VAL A 75 6.01 3.13 23.28
C VAL A 75 5.09 2.86 24.47
N PRO A 76 4.45 1.69 24.56
CA PRO A 76 3.59 1.36 25.70
C PRO A 76 4.43 1.23 26.98
N TYR A 77 4.03 1.92 28.04
CA TYR A 77 4.71 1.87 29.35
C TYR A 77 3.84 1.21 30.44
N ALA A 78 2.55 1.04 30.18
CA ALA A 78 1.61 0.42 31.09
C ALA A 78 0.46 -0.21 30.30
N LYS A 79 -0.27 -1.12 30.95
CA LYS A 79 -1.53 -1.62 30.41
C LYS A 79 -2.51 -0.45 30.25
N GLN A 80 -3.05 -0.29 29.05
CA GLN A 80 -4.00 0.78 28.77
C GLN A 80 -5.21 0.68 29.73
N PRO A 81 -5.62 1.79 30.38
CA PRO A 81 -6.73 1.78 31.34
C PRO A 81 -8.07 1.74 30.60
N LEU A 82 -8.36 0.58 30.00
CA LEU A 82 -9.59 0.29 29.28
C LEU A 82 -10.65 -0.33 30.20
N GLY A 83 -11.92 -0.10 29.87
CA GLY A 83 -13.07 -0.70 30.57
C GLY A 83 -13.34 -0.09 31.95
N GLU A 84 -13.86 -0.90 32.87
CA GLU A 84 -14.32 -0.47 34.20
C GLU A 84 -13.22 0.10 35.11
N LEU A 85 -11.95 -0.01 34.72
CA LEU A 85 -10.82 0.56 35.44
C LEU A 85 -10.54 2.03 35.06
N ARG A 86 -11.19 2.52 34.00
CA ARG A 86 -11.16 3.94 33.66
C ARG A 86 -11.88 4.71 34.78
N PHE A 87 -11.17 5.62 35.45
CA PHE A 87 -11.69 6.50 36.50
C PHE A 87 -11.95 5.90 37.90
N LYS A 88 -11.41 4.73 38.26
CA LYS A 88 -11.47 4.30 39.66
C LYS A 88 -10.57 5.19 40.53
N VAL A 89 -11.19 6.15 41.24
CA VAL A 89 -10.58 6.87 42.37
C VAL A 89 -10.25 5.85 43.46
N ASN A 90 -9.04 5.96 44.01
CA ASN A 90 -8.54 5.09 45.06
C ASN A 90 -9.26 5.38 46.39
N ILE A 91 -10.48 4.87 46.57
CA ILE A 91 -11.15 4.83 47.87
C ILE A 91 -10.50 3.72 48.69
N LYS A 92 -9.48 4.09 49.48
CA LYS A 92 -8.95 3.22 50.53
C LYS A 92 -10.04 3.02 51.59
N GLY A 93 -10.41 1.77 51.83
CA GLY A 93 -11.10 1.34 53.05
C GLY A 93 -10.11 1.02 54.15
#